data_AF-A0A7C2A2Z4-F1
#
_entry.id   AF-A0A7C2A2Z4-F1
#
_cell.length_a   1.000
_cell.length_b   1.000
_cell.length_c   1.000
_cell.angle_alpha   90.00
_cell.angle_beta   90.00
_cell.angle_gamma   90.00
#
_symmetry.space_group_name_H-M   'P 1'
#
loop_
_entity.id
_entity.type
_entity.pdbx_description
1 polymer ?
#
loop_
_entity_poly.entity_id
_entity_poly.type
_entity_poly.pdbx_seq_one_letter_code
_entity_poly.pdbx_strand_id
1 'polypeptide(L)'
;KALLETDPRERDQIDGGMIRAKYGHSVDVELDDLPLADLKEYFYPVTEEEVDIILEGGIHPIDRRKVHLSTSVEKAIEAGRVRTDKPLILRIDGEKIKKDGIKIYRASKDVCITDSIDHKYLSKVDESEIQKFLEGKK
;
A
#
# COMPACT_ATOMS: atom_id res chain seq x y z
N LYS A 1 24.44 6.51 42.23
CA LYS A 1 24.58 6.05 40.84
C LYS A 1 23.20 6.11 40.19
N ALA A 2 23.05 7.01 39.19
CA ALA A 2 22.02 7.18 38.14
C ALA A 2 20.53 6.94 38.50
N LEU A 3 19.67 7.96 38.69
CA LEU A 3 18.98 8.85 37.73
C LEU A 3 18.00 8.12 36.77
N LEU A 4 16.71 8.11 37.15
CA LEU A 4 15.56 7.93 36.26
C LEU A 4 14.43 8.87 36.74
N GLU A 5 14.51 10.11 36.28
CA GLU A 5 13.54 11.21 36.37
C GLU A 5 13.69 11.94 35.03
N THR A 6 12.70 12.41 34.29
CA THR A 6 11.29 12.70 34.54
C THR A 6 10.62 12.83 33.17
N ASP A 7 9.43 12.25 33.02
CA ASP A 7 8.56 12.45 31.86
C ASP A 7 7.61 13.61 32.16
N PRO A 8 7.48 14.60 31.27
CA PRO A 8 6.24 15.35 31.23
C PRO A 8 5.78 15.61 29.79
N ARG A 9 4.68 14.97 29.38
CA ARG A 9 3.48 15.70 28.93
C ARG A 9 2.28 14.78 28.72
N GLU A 10 1.30 15.01 29.58
CA GLU A 10 -0.09 14.57 29.51
C GLU A 10 -0.66 14.41 28.10
N ARG A 11 -1.34 13.28 27.90
CA ARG A 11 -2.74 13.28 27.43
C ARG A 11 -3.37 11.94 27.80
N ASP A 12 -3.75 11.85 29.06
CA ASP A 12 -4.85 11.01 29.49
C ASP A 12 -6.13 11.48 28.80
N GLN A 13 -6.64 10.65 27.90
CA GLN A 13 -8.08 10.47 27.82
C GLN A 13 -8.34 8.98 27.58
N ILE A 14 -8.64 8.33 28.70
CA ILE A 14 -9.13 6.97 28.83
C ILE A 14 -10.57 6.98 28.31
N ASP A 15 -10.77 6.35 27.15
CA ASP A 15 -12.08 5.82 26.77
C ASP A 15 -11.86 4.43 26.16
N GLY A 16 -12.37 3.40 26.85
CA GLY A 16 -12.72 2.12 26.24
C GLY A 16 -11.62 1.33 25.51
N GLY A 17 -10.49 1.03 26.18
CA GLY A 17 -9.85 -0.28 26.03
C GLY A 17 -9.34 -0.73 24.65
N MET A 18 -8.96 0.16 23.73
CA MET A 18 -8.24 -0.24 22.51
C MET A 18 -6.93 0.53 22.37
N ILE A 19 -5.86 -0.08 22.85
CA ILE A 19 -4.49 0.22 22.43
C ILE A 19 -4.40 -0.13 20.95
N ARG A 20 -4.71 0.82 20.06
CA ARG A 20 -4.47 0.68 18.61
C ARG A 20 -2.99 0.87 18.35
N ALA A 21 -2.27 -0.24 18.32
CA ALA A 21 -0.96 -0.32 17.70
C ALA A 21 -1.10 0.16 16.24
N LYS A 22 -0.57 1.35 15.97
CA LYS A 22 -0.36 1.84 14.61
C LYS A 22 0.66 0.92 13.95
N TYR A 23 0.22 0.27 12.86
CA TYR A 23 1.01 -0.59 11.98
C TYR A 23 1.40 -1.94 12.57
N GLY A 24 0.73 -3.00 12.11
CA GLY A 24 1.17 -4.38 12.36
C GLY A 24 0.07 -5.42 12.52
N HIS A 25 -1.21 -5.03 12.55
CA HIS A 25 -2.29 -6.01 12.66
C HIS A 25 -3.08 -6.08 11.36
N SER A 26 -3.41 -7.31 10.95
CA SER A 26 -4.54 -7.63 10.10
C SER A 26 -5.80 -6.98 10.70
N VAL A 27 -5.96 -5.68 10.47
CA VAL A 27 -7.17 -4.98 10.81
C VAL A 27 -8.21 -5.57 9.87
N ASP A 28 -9.18 -6.24 10.45
CA ASP A 28 -10.47 -6.49 9.82
C ASP A 28 -11.08 -5.10 9.60
N VAL A 29 -10.59 -4.39 8.59
CA VAL A 29 -11.19 -3.14 8.17
C VAL A 29 -12.43 -3.59 7.44
N GLU A 30 -13.57 -3.43 8.09
CA GLU A 30 -14.87 -3.59 7.44
C GLU A 30 -14.89 -2.65 6.23
N LEU A 31 -14.82 -3.24 5.04
CA LEU A 31 -14.69 -2.51 3.78
C LEU A 31 -15.85 -1.55 3.53
N ASP A 32 -17.00 -1.81 4.14
CA ASP A 32 -18.23 -1.02 4.04
C ASP A 32 -18.10 0.40 4.60
N ASP A 33 -17.12 0.69 5.47
CA ASP A 33 -16.89 2.05 5.99
C ASP A 33 -15.84 2.84 5.19
N LEU A 34 -15.11 2.17 4.27
CA LEU A 34 -14.07 2.83 3.50
C LEU A 34 -14.61 3.48 2.23
N PRO A 35 -14.18 4.73 1.92
CA PRO A 35 -14.55 5.35 0.66
C PRO A 35 -13.90 4.63 -0.53
N LEU A 36 -14.62 4.53 -1.65
CA LEU A 36 -14.06 4.04 -2.90
C LEU A 36 -12.94 4.96 -3.37
N ALA A 37 -11.82 4.37 -3.79
CA ALA A 37 -10.74 5.08 -4.41
C ALA A 37 -11.04 5.29 -5.90
N ASP A 38 -10.85 6.51 -6.38
CA ASP A 38 -11.06 6.89 -7.79
C ASP A 38 -9.77 7.42 -8.41
N LEU A 39 -8.68 6.65 -8.30
CA LEU A 39 -7.40 7.01 -8.89
C LEU A 39 -7.27 6.38 -10.27
N LYS A 40 -6.61 7.09 -11.18
CA LYS A 40 -6.31 6.57 -12.52
C LYS A 40 -5.33 5.40 -12.48
N GLU A 41 -4.45 5.41 -11.48
CA GLU A 41 -3.36 4.46 -11.36
C GLU A 41 -3.12 4.15 -9.88
N TYR A 42 -2.69 2.91 -9.63
CA TYR A 42 -2.21 2.44 -8.33
C TYR A 42 -0.89 1.71 -8.53
N PHE A 43 -0.16 1.51 -7.43
CA PHE A 43 1.17 0.93 -7.49
C PHE A 43 1.35 -0.19 -6.47
N TYR A 44 2.09 -1.24 -6.86
CA TYR A 44 2.38 -2.38 -6.00
C TYR A 44 3.88 -2.71 -6.06
N PRO A 45 4.59 -2.76 -4.91
CA PRO A 45 5.98 -3.17 -4.88
C PRO A 45 6.11 -4.69 -5.01
N VAL A 46 7.03 -5.13 -5.85
CA VAL A 46 7.38 -6.54 -6.07
C VAL A 46 8.89 -6.73 -6.02
N THR A 47 9.32 -7.94 -5.68
CA THR A 47 10.72 -8.33 -5.83
C THR A 47 11.00 -8.73 -7.28
N GLU A 48 12.29 -8.80 -7.65
CA GLU A 48 12.70 -9.29 -8.97
C GLU A 48 12.30 -10.75 -9.20
N GLU A 49 12.25 -11.56 -8.13
CA GLU A 49 11.88 -12.97 -8.20
C GLU A 49 10.37 -13.18 -8.40
N GLU A 50 9.54 -12.26 -7.91
CA GLU A 50 8.07 -12.36 -7.96
C GLU A 50 7.46 -11.65 -9.18
N VAL A 51 8.20 -10.77 -9.87
CA VAL A 51 7.63 -9.86 -10.88
C VAL A 51 6.96 -10.61 -12.04
N ASP A 52 7.62 -11.61 -12.63
CA ASP A 52 7.08 -12.35 -13.76
C ASP A 52 5.88 -13.20 -13.34
N ILE A 53 5.97 -13.84 -12.16
CA ILE A 53 4.89 -14.64 -11.58
C ILE A 53 3.63 -13.77 -11.39
N ILE A 54 3.78 -12.55 -10.87
CA ILE A 54 2.66 -11.64 -10.64
C ILE A 54 2.15 -11.05 -11.96
N LEU A 55 3.01 -10.76 -12.93
CA LEU A 55 2.61 -10.28 -14.25
C LEU A 55 1.82 -11.30 -15.06
N GLU A 56 2.00 -12.60 -14.79
CA GLU A 56 1.21 -13.67 -15.41
C GLU A 56 -0.01 -14.06 -14.57
N GLY A 57 0.15 -14.17 -13.25
CA GLY A 57 -0.87 -14.71 -12.35
C GLY A 57 -1.81 -13.67 -11.72
N GLY A 58 -1.46 -12.39 -11.79
CA GLY A 58 -2.14 -11.32 -11.06
C GLY A 58 -1.65 -11.19 -9.61
N ILE A 59 -2.17 -10.18 -8.90
CA ILE A 59 -1.87 -9.93 -7.50
C ILE A 59 -2.97 -10.56 -6.65
N HIS A 60 -2.57 -11.51 -5.81
CA HIS A 60 -3.44 -12.19 -4.87
C HIS A 60 -2.98 -11.95 -3.43
N PRO A 61 -3.91 -11.98 -2.45
CA PRO A 61 -3.56 -11.92 -1.05
C PRO A 61 -2.74 -13.15 -0.64
N ILE A 62 -1.53 -12.96 -0.13
CA ILE A 62 -0.66 -14.05 0.35
C ILE A 62 -0.87 -14.28 1.86
N ASP A 63 -0.70 -13.23 2.66
CA ASP A 63 -0.71 -13.30 4.14
C ASP A 63 -1.83 -12.44 4.78
N ARG A 64 -2.32 -11.43 4.03
CA ARG A 64 -3.39 -10.52 4.45
C ARG A 64 -4.67 -10.85 3.70
N ARG A 65 -5.85 -10.61 4.28
CA ARG A 65 -7.15 -10.80 3.61
C ARG A 65 -7.36 -9.96 2.34
N LYS A 66 -6.55 -8.92 2.10
CA LYS A 66 -6.69 -7.96 1.00
C LYS A 66 -5.34 -7.53 0.42
N VAL A 67 -5.29 -7.29 -0.89
CA VAL A 67 -4.17 -6.68 -1.60
C VAL A 67 -4.05 -5.22 -1.19
N HIS A 68 -2.84 -4.79 -0.84
CA HIS A 68 -2.53 -3.40 -0.48
C HIS A 68 -1.85 -2.71 -1.65
N LEU A 69 -2.38 -1.57 -2.05
CA LEU A 69 -1.88 -0.77 -3.16
C LEU A 69 -1.46 0.60 -2.64
N SER A 70 -0.43 1.18 -3.24
CA SER A 70 0.00 2.55 -3.00
C SER A 70 -0.62 3.51 -4.00
N THR A 71 -0.91 4.74 -3.55
CA THR A 71 -1.45 5.81 -4.41
C THR A 71 -0.38 6.50 -5.26
N SER A 72 0.91 6.25 -4.98
CA SER A 72 2.05 6.81 -5.71
C SER A 72 3.23 5.83 -5.76
N VAL A 73 4.08 6.00 -6.78
CA VAL A 73 5.32 5.21 -6.96
C VAL A 73 6.24 5.34 -5.76
N GLU A 74 6.43 6.55 -5.22
CA GLU A 74 7.26 6.80 -4.03
C GLU A 74 6.81 5.98 -2.83
N LYS A 75 5.49 5.92 -2.60
CA LYS A 75 4.92 5.16 -1.49
C LYS A 75 5.04 3.66 -1.70
N ALA A 76 4.93 3.21 -2.95
CA ALA A 76 5.20 1.81 -3.29
C ALA A 76 6.67 1.45 -3.02
N ILE A 77 7.62 2.31 -3.40
CA ILE A 77 9.05 2.10 -3.12
C ILE A 77 9.32 2.07 -1.62
N GLU A 78 8.77 3.02 -0.86
CA GLU A 78 8.91 3.07 0.61
C GLU A 78 8.36 1.78 1.26
N ALA A 79 7.19 1.30 0.81
CA ALA A 79 6.62 0.05 1.28
C ALA A 79 7.45 -1.19 0.87
N GLY A 80 7.97 -1.21 -0.36
CA GLY A 80 8.81 -2.30 -0.87
C GLY A 80 10.17 -2.39 -0.20
N ARG A 81 10.74 -1.25 0.22
CA ARG A 81 12.03 -1.15 0.92
C ARG A 81 12.07 -1.86 2.27
N VAL A 82 10.92 -2.12 2.86
CA VAL A 82 10.81 -2.93 4.08
C VAL A 82 11.14 -4.41 3.81
N ARG A 83 11.01 -4.86 2.56
CA ARG A 83 11.24 -6.26 2.14
C ARG A 83 12.51 -6.44 1.31
N THR A 84 12.89 -5.47 0.49
CA THR A 84 14.07 -5.55 -0.40
C THR A 84 14.67 -4.17 -0.64
N ASP A 85 15.99 -4.04 -0.77
CA ASP A 85 16.66 -2.76 -1.01
C ASP A 85 16.23 -2.09 -2.33
N LYS A 86 15.89 -2.90 -3.34
CA LYS A 86 15.53 -2.44 -4.70
C LYS A 86 14.21 -3.05 -5.15
N PRO A 87 13.06 -2.57 -4.66
CA PRO A 87 11.77 -3.07 -5.11
C PRO A 87 11.49 -2.62 -6.54
N LEU A 88 11.02 -3.55 -7.37
CA LEU A 88 10.39 -3.21 -8.64
C LEU A 88 8.95 -2.75 -8.38
N ILE A 89 8.42 -1.91 -9.26
CA ILE A 89 7.08 -1.35 -9.10
C ILE A 89 6.20 -1.81 -10.26
N LEU A 90 5.05 -2.39 -9.92
CA LEU A 90 3.95 -2.63 -10.85
C LEU A 90 2.96 -1.48 -10.78
N ARG A 91 2.51 -1.05 -11.95
CA ARG A 91 1.39 -0.13 -12.16
C ARG A 91 0.12 -0.94 -12.38
N ILE A 92 -0.96 -0.47 -11.78
CA ILE A 92 -2.31 -1.00 -11.93
C ILE A 92 -3.17 0.06 -12.59
N ASP A 93 -3.81 -0.29 -13.70
CA ASP A 93 -4.73 0.59 -14.44
C ASP A 93 -6.07 0.74 -13.70
N GLY A 94 -6.17 1.82 -12.91
CA GLY A 94 -7.35 2.13 -12.11
C GLY A 94 -8.58 2.48 -12.95
N GLU A 95 -8.38 3.06 -14.14
CA GLU A 95 -9.49 3.36 -15.05
C GLU A 95 -10.13 2.08 -15.60
N LYS A 96 -9.32 1.09 -15.99
CA LYS A 96 -9.82 -0.22 -16.43
C LYS A 96 -10.48 -0.99 -15.29
N ILE A 97 -9.85 -1.01 -14.11
CA ILE A 97 -10.42 -1.61 -12.90
C ILE A 97 -11.83 -1.07 -12.62
N LYS A 98 -11.98 0.26 -12.67
CA LYS A 98 -13.26 0.95 -12.45
C LYS A 98 -14.28 0.59 -13.53
N LYS A 99 -13.86 0.52 -14.80
CA LYS A 99 -14.73 0.14 -15.93
C LYS A 99 -15.23 -1.31 -15.82
N ASP A 100 -14.40 -2.23 -15.36
CA ASP A 100 -14.77 -3.62 -15.09
C ASP A 100 -15.55 -3.80 -13.77
N GLY A 101 -15.81 -2.71 -13.02
CA GLY A 101 -16.60 -2.73 -11.78
C GLY A 101 -15.86 -3.30 -10.56
N ILE A 102 -14.54 -3.45 -10.63
CA ILE A 102 -13.71 -3.91 -9.52
C ILE A 102 -13.54 -2.76 -8.53
N LYS A 103 -13.80 -3.05 -7.24
CA LYS A 103 -13.77 -2.05 -6.17
C LYS A 103 -12.38 -1.98 -5.55
N ILE A 104 -11.85 -0.76 -5.49
CA ILE A 104 -10.68 -0.43 -4.69
C ILE A 104 -11.14 0.56 -3.62
N TYR A 105 -10.77 0.29 -2.38
CA TYR A 105 -11.15 1.09 -1.21
C TYR A 105 -9.95 1.88 -0.71
N ARG A 106 -10.14 3.12 -0.31
CA ARG A 106 -9.08 3.97 0.24
C ARG A 106 -8.99 3.74 1.74
N ALA A 107 -7.95 3.02 2.18
CA ALA A 107 -7.68 2.75 3.59
C ALA A 107 -6.98 3.94 4.28
N SER A 108 -6.18 4.71 3.54
CA SER A 108 -5.54 5.94 4.02
C SER A 108 -5.20 6.87 2.85
N LYS A 109 -4.57 8.01 3.11
CA LYS A 109 -4.12 8.94 2.06
C LYS A 109 -3.22 8.26 1.00
N ASP A 110 -2.39 7.34 1.46
CA ASP A 110 -1.33 6.72 0.65
C ASP A 110 -1.57 5.23 0.36
N VAL A 111 -2.59 4.62 1.01
CA VAL A 111 -2.87 3.18 0.94
C VAL A 111 -4.31 2.93 0.48
N CYS A 112 -4.45 2.06 -0.51
CA CYS A 112 -5.71 1.51 -0.97
C CYS A 112 -5.71 -0.01 -0.83
N ILE A 113 -6.88 -0.62 -0.75
CA ILE A 113 -7.04 -2.07 -0.60
C ILE A 113 -8.10 -2.62 -1.55
N THR A 114 -7.89 -3.85 -1.98
CA THR A 114 -8.81 -4.59 -2.87
C THR A 114 -8.67 -6.09 -2.66
N ASP A 115 -9.58 -6.89 -3.22
CA ASP A 115 -9.58 -8.34 -3.07
C ASP A 115 -8.43 -8.99 -3.86
N SER A 116 -8.37 -8.73 -5.16
CA SER A 116 -7.32 -9.21 -6.05
C SER A 116 -7.23 -8.32 -7.28
N ILE A 117 -6.11 -8.37 -8.00
CA ILE A 117 -5.92 -7.67 -9.26
C ILE A 117 -5.52 -8.70 -10.32
N ASP A 118 -6.30 -8.78 -11.38
CA ASP A 118 -5.98 -9.64 -12.52
C ASP A 118 -4.80 -9.10 -13.33
N HIS A 119 -4.04 -10.01 -13.92
CA HIS A 119 -2.84 -9.71 -14.70
C HIS A 119 -3.09 -8.71 -15.84
N LYS A 120 -4.30 -8.69 -16.43
CA LYS A 120 -4.66 -7.77 -17.53
C LYS A 120 -4.63 -6.28 -17.15
N TYR A 121 -4.57 -5.95 -15.86
CA TYR A 121 -4.48 -4.58 -15.36
C TYR A 121 -3.07 -4.17 -14.97
N LEU A 122 -2.11 -5.11 -15.01
CA LEU A 122 -0.76 -4.91 -14.52
C LEU A 122 0.18 -4.49 -15.65
N SER A 123 1.09 -3.58 -15.33
CA SER A 123 2.24 -3.28 -16.17
C SER A 123 3.46 -2.95 -15.32
N LYS A 124 4.65 -3.25 -15.82
CA LYS A 124 5.90 -2.87 -15.16
C LYS A 124 6.13 -1.38 -15.35
N VAL A 125 6.48 -0.68 -14.27
CA VAL A 125 6.97 0.70 -14.38
C VAL A 125 8.44 0.66 -14.75
N ASP A 126 8.81 1.28 -15.86
CA ASP A 126 10.21 1.40 -16.28
C ASP A 126 11.05 2.17 -15.26
N GLU A 127 12.30 1.76 -15.06
CA GLU A 127 13.24 2.43 -14.16
C GLU A 127 13.43 3.91 -14.51
N SER A 128 13.43 4.24 -15.81
CA SER A 128 13.50 5.62 -16.29
C SER A 128 12.30 6.45 -15.86
N GLU A 129 11.14 5.82 -15.75
CA GLU A 129 9.91 6.48 -15.31
C GLU A 129 9.89 6.63 -13.79
N ILE A 130 10.33 5.60 -13.05
CA ILE A 130 10.55 5.66 -11.60
C ILE A 130 11.47 6.84 -11.26
N GLN A 131 12.59 6.97 -11.97
CA GLN A 131 13.55 8.06 -11.76
C GLN A 131 12.88 9.43 -12.00
N LYS A 132 12.06 9.58 -13.04
CA LYS A 132 11.28 10.80 -13.28
C LYS A 132 10.28 11.10 -12.15
N PHE A 133 9.61 10.09 -11.60
CA PHE A 133 8.71 10.27 -10.45
C PHE A 133 9.46 10.75 -9.21
N LEU A 134 10.71 10.30 -9.01
CA LEU A 134 11.57 10.74 -7.92
C LEU A 134 12.17 12.14 -8.17
N GLU A 135 12.51 12.48 -9.42
CA GLU A 135 13.15 13.74 -9.79
C GLU A 135 12.16 14.90 -9.96
N GLY A 136 10.92 14.64 -10.38
CA GLY A 136 9.89 15.65 -10.61
C GLY A 136 9.39 16.40 -9.37
N LYS A 137 10.03 16.18 -8.21
CA LYS A 137 9.76 16.85 -6.92
C LYS A 137 10.87 17.79 -6.46
N LYS A 138 11.87 18.07 -7.29
CA LYS A 138 12.89 19.08 -7.00
C LYS A 138 12.41 20.50 -7.27
#